data_AF-A0A6N8BSL3-F1
#
_entry.id   AF-A0A6N8BSL3-F1
#
_cell.length_a   1.000
_cell.length_b   1.000
_cell.length_c   1.000
_cell.angle_alpha   90.00
_cell.angle_beta   90.00
_cell.angle_gamma   90.00
#
_symmetry.space_group_name_H-M   'P 1'
#
loop_
_entity.id
_entity.type
_entity.pdbx_description
1 polymer ?
#
loop_
_entity_poly.entity_id
_entity_poly.type
_entity_poly.pdbx_seq_one_letter_code
_entity_poly.pdbx_strand_id
1 'polypeptide(L)'
;MKMKKQTKVMVYGVEGIGANKTEARSDAENRLTALVQAPEPTVEVFRGQAILIYRTLHGWNTSFLTDETGRILPHQNQSVSMWAEPDLGKIQAAVRVHLGQICWSLAEPDDDAFANEAFPYAFPGSLGERSKDDLKKWMRWQRTYQAAIAAGLCDNEAREVADGFRRLPRDRNSTAA
;
A
#
# COMPACT_ATOMS: atom_id res chain seq x y z
N MET A 1 32.88 -1.03 -8.85
CA MET A 1 31.89 -0.38 -9.74
C MET A 1 31.85 1.11 -9.44
N LYS A 2 31.99 1.99 -10.44
CA LYS A 2 31.74 3.44 -10.25
C LYS A 2 30.22 3.64 -10.13
N MET A 3 29.74 4.23 -9.02
CA MET A 3 28.34 4.62 -8.90
C MET A 3 28.01 5.64 -10.01
N LYS A 4 26.94 5.38 -10.79
CA LYS A 4 26.41 6.36 -11.75
C LYS A 4 25.94 7.59 -10.96
N LYS A 5 26.45 8.77 -11.32
CA LYS A 5 26.07 10.04 -10.69
C LYS A 5 24.59 10.31 -10.98
N GLN A 6 23.76 10.34 -9.94
CA GLN A 6 22.35 10.73 -10.06
C GLN A 6 22.24 12.26 -10.19
N THR A 7 21.28 12.69 -11.00
CA THR A 7 20.87 14.08 -11.19
C THR A 7 19.67 14.36 -10.30
N LYS A 8 19.64 15.53 -9.65
CA LYS A 8 18.52 16.00 -8.84
C LYS A 8 17.88 17.23 -9.48
N VAL A 9 16.56 17.31 -9.50
CA VAL A 9 15.79 18.45 -10.03
C VAL A 9 14.67 18.79 -9.04
N MET A 10 14.46 20.08 -8.80
CA MET A 10 13.34 20.59 -7.99
C MET A 10 12.19 21.02 -8.90
N VAL A 11 10.99 20.52 -8.63
CA VAL A 11 9.74 20.90 -9.32
C VAL A 11 8.72 21.27 -8.25
N TYR A 12 8.27 22.53 -8.22
CA TYR A 12 7.31 23.05 -7.23
C TYR A 12 7.63 22.69 -5.76
N GLY A 13 8.92 22.68 -5.38
CA GLY A 13 9.35 22.33 -4.02
C GLY A 13 9.54 20.84 -3.76
N VAL A 14 9.32 19.97 -4.76
CA VAL A 14 9.55 18.53 -4.69
C VAL A 14 10.88 18.18 -5.37
N GLU A 15 11.75 17.44 -4.67
CA GLU A 15 13.00 16.89 -5.25
C GLU A 15 12.70 15.57 -5.98
N GLY A 16 13.08 15.49 -7.25
CA GLY A 16 13.14 14.26 -8.01
C GLY A 16 14.58 13.88 -8.38
N ILE A 17 14.80 12.57 -8.55
CA ILE A 17 16.11 11.94 -8.70
C ILE A 17 16.08 11.01 -9.93
N GLY A 18 17.07 11.14 -10.82
CA GLY A 18 17.16 10.31 -12.02
C GLY A 18 18.56 10.25 -12.62
N ALA A 19 18.77 9.47 -13.68
CA ALA A 19 20.07 9.40 -14.35
C ALA A 19 20.38 10.69 -15.14
N ASN A 20 19.35 11.43 -15.53
CA ASN A 20 19.43 12.70 -16.25
C ASN A 20 18.34 13.68 -15.75
N LYS A 21 18.37 14.93 -16.25
CA LYS A 21 17.39 15.96 -15.85
C LYS A 21 15.94 15.60 -16.20
N THR A 22 15.72 14.90 -17.31
CA THR A 22 14.39 14.50 -17.76
C THR A 22 13.78 13.47 -16.82
N GLU A 23 14.53 12.42 -16.48
CA GLU A 23 14.11 11.41 -15.51
C GLU A 23 13.91 12.01 -14.12
N ALA A 24 14.83 12.86 -13.66
CA ALA A 24 14.70 13.53 -12.36
C ALA A 24 13.46 14.43 -12.29
N ARG A 25 13.12 15.12 -13.39
CA ARG A 25 11.89 15.91 -13.48
C ARG A 25 10.64 15.03 -13.46
N SER A 26 10.65 13.94 -14.23
CA SER A 26 9.53 12.99 -14.24
C SER A 26 9.30 12.36 -12.87
N ASP A 27 10.35 12.00 -12.13
CA ASP A 27 10.22 11.52 -10.74
C ASP A 27 9.58 12.57 -9.83
N ALA A 28 10.00 13.85 -9.92
CA ALA A 28 9.39 14.93 -9.13
C ALA A 28 7.90 15.13 -9.45
N GLU A 29 7.54 15.15 -10.75
CA GLU A 29 6.16 15.31 -11.22
C GLU A 29 5.28 14.11 -10.82
N ASN A 30 5.80 12.89 -10.88
CA ASN A 30 5.11 11.67 -10.43
C ASN A 30 4.83 11.72 -8.92
N ARG A 31 5.82 12.11 -8.10
CA ARG A 31 5.62 12.26 -6.64
C ARG A 31 4.59 13.32 -6.29
N LEU A 32 4.61 14.45 -7.00
CA LEU A 32 3.63 15.51 -6.82
C LEU A 32 2.22 15.01 -7.18
N THR A 33 2.09 14.36 -8.34
CA THR A 33 0.81 13.80 -8.82
C THR A 33 0.27 12.77 -7.82
N ALA A 34 1.12 11.85 -7.36
CA ALA A 34 0.74 10.82 -6.41
C ALA A 34 0.35 11.38 -5.03
N LEU A 35 0.89 12.53 -4.62
CA LEU A 35 0.46 13.20 -3.39
C LEU A 35 -0.91 13.88 -3.57
N VAL A 36 -1.11 14.55 -4.70
CA VAL A 36 -2.37 15.28 -4.99
C VAL A 36 -3.53 14.31 -5.21
N GLN A 37 -3.27 13.15 -5.81
CA GLN A 37 -4.27 12.12 -6.07
C GLN A 37 -4.45 11.15 -4.88
N ALA A 38 -3.65 11.29 -3.82
CA ALA A 38 -3.78 10.43 -2.66
C ALA A 38 -5.16 10.66 -1.97
N PRO A 39 -5.81 9.58 -1.51
CA PRO A 39 -6.92 9.68 -0.60
C PRO A 39 -6.59 10.54 0.63
N GLU A 40 -7.63 11.16 1.21
CA GLU A 40 -7.47 11.90 2.46
C GLU A 40 -6.88 11.01 3.57
N PRO A 41 -6.09 11.58 4.51
CA PRO A 41 -5.58 10.84 5.65
C PRO A 41 -6.70 10.13 6.41
N THR A 42 -6.51 8.84 6.68
CA THR A 42 -7.50 8.00 7.37
C THR A 42 -7.01 7.65 8.76
N VAL A 43 -7.94 7.64 9.71
CA VAL A 43 -7.69 7.12 11.05
C VAL A 43 -8.27 5.73 11.14
N GLU A 44 -7.39 4.76 11.32
CA GLU A 44 -7.74 3.36 11.53
C GLU A 44 -7.59 3.01 13.01
N VAL A 45 -8.49 2.16 13.49
CA VAL A 45 -8.53 1.74 14.90
C VAL A 45 -8.01 0.33 15.02
N PHE A 46 -6.96 0.15 15.83
CA PHE A 46 -6.41 -1.17 16.08
C PHE A 46 -6.27 -1.44 17.57
N ARG A 47 -7.01 -2.44 18.08
CA ARG A 47 -7.05 -2.83 19.50
C ARG A 47 -7.20 -1.64 20.44
N GLY A 48 -8.12 -0.75 20.08
CA GLY A 48 -8.40 0.45 20.85
C GLY A 48 -7.32 1.51 20.77
N GLN A 49 -6.36 1.47 19.84
CA GLN A 49 -5.42 2.56 19.55
C GLN A 49 -5.73 3.18 18.19
N ALA A 50 -5.61 4.51 18.07
CA ALA A 50 -5.83 5.22 16.82
C ALA A 50 -4.52 5.39 16.03
N ILE A 51 -4.54 4.98 14.76
CA ILE A 51 -3.41 5.05 13.82
C ILE A 51 -3.82 5.93 12.65
N LEU A 52 -3.02 6.95 12.36
CA LEU A 52 -3.15 7.78 11.18
C LEU A 52 -2.38 7.13 10.02
N ILE A 53 -3.05 6.91 8.90
CA ILE A 53 -2.47 6.47 7.63
C ILE A 53 -2.55 7.64 6.65
N TYR A 54 -1.43 8.04 6.06
CA TYR A 54 -1.37 9.23 5.20
C TYR A 54 -0.26 9.13 4.16
N ARG A 55 -0.41 9.89 3.08
CA ARG A 55 0.59 9.98 2.01
C ARG A 55 1.50 11.19 2.22
N THR A 56 2.78 11.02 1.91
CA THR A 56 3.79 12.09 1.85
C THR A 56 4.48 12.09 0.49
N LEU A 57 5.34 13.07 0.22
CA LEU A 57 6.17 13.12 -0.99
C LEU A 57 7.14 11.92 -1.13
N HIS A 58 7.35 11.17 -0.04
CA HIS A 58 8.23 10.01 -0.03
C HIS A 58 7.47 8.68 -0.03
N GLY A 59 6.15 8.71 -0.10
CA GLY A 59 5.29 7.51 -0.06
C GLY A 59 4.31 7.52 1.10
N TRP A 60 3.72 6.35 1.35
CA TRP A 60 2.78 6.14 2.45
C TRP A 60 3.49 6.10 3.79
N ASN A 61 2.82 6.62 4.82
CA ASN A 61 3.34 6.70 6.17
C ASN A 61 2.23 6.41 7.19
N THR A 62 2.65 6.03 8.39
CA THR A 62 1.76 5.73 9.52
C THR A 62 2.26 6.39 10.78
N SER A 63 1.37 6.98 11.56
CA SER A 63 1.68 7.51 12.89
C SER A 63 0.65 7.07 13.91
N PHE A 64 1.06 6.81 15.13
CA PHE A 64 0.12 6.77 16.25
C PHE A 64 -0.40 8.18 16.51
N LEU A 65 -1.68 8.31 16.82
CA LEU A 65 -2.21 9.56 17.36
C LEU A 65 -1.85 9.62 18.84
N THR A 66 -1.25 10.72 19.26
CA THR A 66 -0.89 10.97 20.66
C THR A 66 -1.64 12.18 21.20
N ASP A 67 -1.87 12.19 22.51
CA ASP A 67 -2.30 13.40 23.20
C ASP A 67 -1.15 14.42 23.31
N GLU A 68 -1.46 15.58 23.92
CA GLU A 68 -0.51 16.66 24.19
C GLU A 68 0.66 16.25 25.12
N THR A 69 0.55 15.12 25.81
CA THR A 69 1.60 14.55 26.67
C THR A 69 2.42 13.47 25.97
N GLY A 70 2.10 13.16 24.71
CA GLY A 70 2.76 12.12 23.93
C GLY A 70 2.23 10.70 24.20
N ARG A 71 1.11 10.54 24.94
CA ARG A 71 0.51 9.23 25.16
C ARG A 71 -0.35 8.84 23.97
N ILE A 72 -0.24 7.59 23.53
CA ILE A 72 -1.04 7.05 22.43
C ILE A 72 -2.51 7.11 22.83
N LEU A 73 -3.32 7.78 22.01
CA LEU A 73 -4.74 7.96 22.25
C LEU A 73 -5.47 6.62 22.07
N PRO A 74 -6.24 6.19 23.09
CA PRO A 74 -7.18 5.11 22.89
C PRO A 74 -8.33 5.59 22.00
N HIS A 75 -8.81 4.74 21.10
CA HIS A 75 -10.02 5.01 20.34
C HIS A 75 -11.23 4.96 21.27
N GLN A 76 -12.17 5.89 21.06
CA GLN A 76 -13.32 6.14 21.91
C GLN A 76 -14.02 4.85 22.38
N ASN A 77 -14.28 4.78 23.69
CA ASN A 77 -15.02 3.71 24.39
C ASN A 77 -14.38 2.31 24.46
N GLN A 78 -13.09 2.14 24.16
CA GLN A 78 -12.41 0.87 24.45
C GLN A 78 -11.46 1.00 25.64
N SER A 79 -11.89 0.44 26.78
CA SER A 79 -11.02 0.09 27.91
C SER A 79 -10.12 -1.08 27.48
N VAL A 80 -9.07 -0.78 26.72
CA VAL A 80 -7.98 -1.72 26.55
C VAL A 80 -6.94 -1.32 27.56
N SER A 81 -6.69 -2.22 28.53
CA SER A 81 -5.64 -2.08 29.54
C SER A 81 -4.39 -1.47 28.91
N MET A 82 -4.02 -0.28 29.37
CA MET A 82 -2.91 0.56 28.90
C MET A 82 -1.51 -0.06 29.08
N TRP A 83 -1.43 -1.38 29.27
CA TRP A 83 -0.21 -2.10 29.63
C TRP A 83 0.14 -3.25 28.69
N ALA A 84 -0.66 -3.51 27.64
CA ALA A 84 -0.25 -4.42 26.60
C ALA A 84 0.58 -3.66 25.57
N GLU A 85 1.86 -4.02 25.42
CA GLU A 85 2.66 -3.53 24.30
C GLU A 85 1.91 -3.79 22.99
N PRO A 86 1.84 -2.80 22.09
CA PRO A 86 1.23 -2.99 20.79
C PRO A 86 1.92 -4.15 20.07
N ASP A 87 1.14 -5.19 19.75
CA ASP A 87 1.61 -6.30 18.93
C ASP A 87 1.87 -5.77 17.51
N LEU A 88 3.12 -5.39 17.26
CA LEU A 88 3.59 -4.80 16.02
C LEU A 88 3.20 -5.66 14.80
N GLY A 89 3.21 -6.99 14.94
CA GLY A 89 2.88 -7.91 13.83
C GLY A 89 1.43 -7.79 13.37
N LYS A 90 0.50 -7.47 14.28
CA LYS A 90 -0.92 -7.30 13.94
C LYS A 90 -1.26 -5.88 13.48
N ILE A 91 -0.58 -4.86 13.99
CA ILE A 91 -0.67 -3.50 13.46
C ILE A 91 -0.24 -3.49 11.99
N GLN A 92 0.86 -4.17 11.68
CA GLN A 92 1.31 -4.35 10.30
C GLN A 92 0.24 -5.02 9.44
N ALA A 93 -0.51 -6.00 9.97
CA ALA A 93 -1.59 -6.64 9.23
C ALA A 93 -2.73 -5.67 8.89
N ALA A 94 -3.15 -4.84 9.83
CA ALA A 94 -4.21 -3.85 9.61
C ALA A 94 -3.80 -2.79 8.59
N VAL A 95 -2.60 -2.22 8.73
CA VAL A 95 -2.04 -1.24 7.77
C VAL A 95 -1.93 -1.83 6.37
N ARG A 96 -1.48 -3.10 6.25
CA ARG A 96 -1.42 -3.80 4.95
C ARG A 96 -2.79 -3.95 4.30
N VAL A 97 -3.81 -4.36 5.06
CA VAL A 97 -5.18 -4.52 4.52
C VAL A 97 -5.71 -3.16 4.03
N HIS A 98 -5.52 -2.10 4.81
CA HIS A 98 -5.97 -0.77 4.43
C HIS A 98 -5.25 -0.24 3.18
N LEU A 99 -3.91 -0.35 3.12
CA LEU A 99 -3.14 0.05 1.94
C LEU A 99 -3.48 -0.78 0.71
N GLY A 100 -3.79 -2.07 0.88
CA GLY A 100 -4.32 -2.92 -0.19
C GLY A 100 -5.68 -2.43 -0.69
N GLN A 101 -6.56 -2.00 0.22
CA GLN A 101 -7.85 -1.41 -0.16
C GLN A 101 -7.69 -0.07 -0.88
N ILE A 102 -6.73 0.75 -0.47
CA ILE A 102 -6.40 2.00 -1.16
C ILE A 102 -5.89 1.71 -2.58
N CYS A 103 -4.92 0.80 -2.73
CA CYS A 103 -4.39 0.39 -4.04
C CYS A 103 -5.52 -0.04 -4.98
N TRP A 104 -6.43 -0.88 -4.47
CA TRP A 104 -7.62 -1.30 -5.19
C TRP A 104 -8.52 -0.12 -5.61
N SER A 105 -8.80 0.80 -4.70
CA SER A 105 -9.65 1.97 -4.97
C SER A 105 -9.05 2.92 -6.01
N LEU A 106 -7.72 3.02 -6.05
CA LEU A 106 -6.99 3.84 -7.01
C LEU A 106 -6.78 3.14 -8.36
N ALA A 107 -7.14 1.86 -8.47
CA ALA A 107 -6.90 1.03 -9.66
C ALA A 107 -5.43 1.07 -10.14
N GLU A 108 -4.50 1.05 -9.19
CA GLU A 108 -3.06 1.15 -9.48
C GLU A 108 -2.60 0.01 -10.41
N PRO A 109 -1.92 0.30 -11.53
CA PRO A 109 -1.55 -0.73 -12.49
C PRO A 109 -0.32 -1.55 -12.09
N ASP A 110 0.55 -1.00 -11.22
CA ASP A 110 1.84 -1.59 -10.82
C ASP A 110 1.91 -1.88 -9.30
N ASP A 111 1.71 -3.15 -8.95
CA ASP A 111 1.79 -3.65 -7.58
C ASP A 111 3.18 -3.49 -6.96
N ASP A 112 4.25 -3.63 -7.75
CA ASP A 112 5.62 -3.57 -7.24
C ASP A 112 6.00 -2.13 -6.89
N ALA A 113 5.65 -1.19 -7.76
CA ALA A 113 5.82 0.23 -7.50
C ALA A 113 5.04 0.66 -6.24
N PHE A 114 3.75 0.30 -6.15
CA PHE A 114 2.93 0.66 -5.00
C PHE A 114 3.47 0.05 -3.69
N ALA A 115 3.84 -1.24 -3.68
CA ALA A 115 4.35 -1.89 -2.48
C ALA A 115 5.70 -1.29 -2.00
N ASN A 116 6.55 -0.83 -2.92
CA ASN A 116 7.80 -0.15 -2.58
C ASN A 116 7.56 1.23 -1.95
N GLU A 117 6.52 1.93 -2.39
CA GLU A 117 6.11 3.23 -1.85
C GLU A 117 5.21 3.14 -0.60
N ALA A 118 4.60 1.98 -0.36
CA ALA A 118 3.72 1.71 0.77
C ALA A 118 4.46 1.67 2.12
N PHE A 119 5.75 1.35 2.11
CA PHE A 119 6.55 1.14 3.33
C PHE A 119 8.01 1.62 3.23
N PRO A 120 8.32 2.86 2.82
CA PRO A 120 9.69 3.34 2.69
C PRO A 120 10.41 3.45 4.04
N TYR A 121 9.69 3.74 5.13
CA TYR A 121 10.29 4.04 6.44
C TYR A 121 9.72 3.24 7.61
N ALA A 122 8.64 2.49 7.41
CA ALA A 122 7.89 1.94 8.53
C ALA A 122 8.72 0.93 9.34
N PHE A 123 9.54 0.08 8.69
CA PHE A 123 10.30 -0.97 9.40
C PHE A 123 11.58 -1.38 8.65
N PRO A 124 12.78 -0.98 9.10
CA PRO A 124 14.04 -1.47 8.52
C PRO A 124 14.21 -2.98 8.77
N GLY A 125 14.71 -3.71 7.77
CA GLY A 125 15.06 -5.13 7.89
C GLY A 125 14.02 -6.12 7.31
N SER A 126 14.15 -7.40 7.68
CA SER A 126 13.39 -8.52 7.09
C SER A 126 11.87 -8.44 7.31
N LEU A 127 11.42 -7.73 8.35
CA LEU A 127 10.02 -7.50 8.65
C LEU A 127 9.34 -6.56 7.64
N GLY A 128 10.08 -5.58 7.12
CA GLY A 128 9.60 -4.67 6.07
C GLY A 128 9.40 -5.42 4.76
N GLU A 129 10.38 -6.21 4.34
CA GLU A 129 10.30 -7.00 3.10
C GLU A 129 9.17 -8.03 3.12
N ARG A 130 9.00 -8.76 4.23
CA ARG A 130 7.87 -9.69 4.38
C ARG A 130 6.51 -8.97 4.30
N SER A 131 6.42 -7.77 4.85
CA SER A 131 5.19 -6.98 4.81
C SER A 131 4.86 -6.49 3.40
N LYS A 132 5.88 -6.14 2.60
CA LYS A 132 5.70 -5.83 1.18
C LYS A 132 5.21 -7.03 0.39
N ASP A 133 5.82 -8.20 0.60
CA ASP A 133 5.41 -9.44 -0.09
C ASP A 133 3.96 -9.82 0.23
N ASP A 134 3.55 -9.69 1.49
CA ASP A 134 2.18 -9.99 1.90
C ASP A 134 1.19 -8.96 1.33
N LEU A 135 1.56 -7.67 1.23
CA LEU A 135 0.76 -6.66 0.52
C LEU A 135 0.62 -7.02 -0.97
N LYS A 136 1.70 -7.42 -1.64
CA LYS A 136 1.67 -7.85 -3.05
C LYS A 136 0.77 -9.06 -3.28
N LYS A 137 0.81 -10.05 -2.38
CA LYS A 137 -0.10 -11.21 -2.45
C LYS A 137 -1.56 -10.77 -2.34
N TRP A 138 -1.85 -9.85 -1.44
CA TRP A 138 -3.20 -9.31 -1.27
C TRP A 138 -3.67 -8.56 -2.53
N MET A 139 -2.86 -7.65 -3.08
CA MET A 139 -3.21 -6.91 -4.30
C MET A 139 -3.43 -7.87 -5.49
N ARG A 140 -2.58 -8.89 -5.64
CA ARG A 140 -2.75 -9.95 -6.65
C ARG A 140 -4.04 -10.74 -6.45
N TRP A 141 -4.37 -11.09 -5.21
CA TRP A 141 -5.62 -11.77 -4.88
C TRP A 141 -6.81 -10.93 -5.33
N GLN A 142 -6.82 -9.64 -5.00
CA GLN A 142 -7.91 -8.74 -5.38
C GLN A 142 -8.04 -8.66 -6.92
N ARG A 143 -6.93 -8.46 -7.66
CA ARG A 143 -6.97 -8.42 -9.14
C ARG A 143 -7.51 -9.72 -9.74
N THR A 144 -7.09 -10.86 -9.18
CA THR A 144 -7.54 -12.18 -9.63
C THR A 144 -9.03 -12.38 -9.37
N TYR A 145 -9.51 -11.94 -8.20
CA TYR A 145 -10.93 -11.92 -7.86
C TYR A 145 -11.72 -11.03 -8.83
N GLN A 146 -11.25 -9.83 -9.16
CA GLN A 146 -11.90 -8.94 -10.14
C GLN A 146 -12.04 -9.61 -11.51
N ALA A 147 -10.95 -10.22 -12.00
CA ALA A 147 -10.95 -10.89 -13.28
C ALA A 147 -11.93 -12.07 -13.30
N ALA A 148 -12.06 -12.79 -12.19
CA ALA A 148 -13.02 -13.88 -12.04
C ALA A 148 -14.47 -13.38 -12.07
N ILE A 149 -14.78 -12.30 -11.35
CA ILE A 149 -16.11 -11.66 -11.39
C ILE A 149 -16.41 -11.14 -12.81
N ALA A 150 -15.44 -10.50 -13.46
CA ALA A 150 -15.59 -10.01 -14.84
C ALA A 150 -15.80 -11.15 -15.86
N ALA A 151 -15.27 -12.35 -15.58
CA ALA A 151 -15.50 -13.56 -16.35
C ALA A 151 -16.87 -14.22 -16.08
N GLY A 152 -17.73 -13.60 -15.25
CA GLY A 152 -19.08 -14.06 -14.95
C GLY A 152 -19.17 -15.13 -13.86
N LEU A 153 -18.10 -15.35 -13.09
CA LEU A 153 -18.16 -16.25 -11.94
C LEU A 153 -18.92 -15.61 -10.78
N CYS A 154 -19.60 -16.42 -9.98
CA CYS A 154 -20.22 -15.92 -8.75
C CYS A 154 -19.16 -15.69 -7.65
N ASP A 155 -19.53 -14.99 -6.57
CA ASP A 155 -18.62 -14.58 -5.50
C ASP A 155 -17.80 -15.74 -4.92
N ASN A 156 -18.44 -16.86 -4.59
CA ASN A 156 -17.74 -18.04 -4.04
C ASN A 156 -16.70 -18.60 -5.02
N GLU A 157 -17.05 -18.74 -6.30
CA GLU A 157 -16.14 -19.27 -7.32
C GLU A 157 -14.99 -18.29 -7.61
N ALA A 158 -15.28 -16.99 -7.58
CA ALA A 158 -14.26 -15.96 -7.74
C ALA A 158 -13.25 -15.97 -6.57
N ARG A 159 -13.71 -16.22 -5.34
CA ARG A 159 -12.83 -16.43 -4.17
C ARG A 159 -11.99 -17.69 -4.34
N GLU A 160 -12.58 -18.82 -4.72
CA GLU A 160 -11.83 -20.06 -4.97
C GLU A 160 -10.74 -19.87 -6.03
N VAL A 161 -11.00 -19.08 -7.07
CA VAL A 161 -10.01 -18.73 -8.08
C VAL A 161 -8.90 -17.85 -7.49
N ALA A 162 -9.27 -16.80 -6.77
CA ALA A 162 -8.31 -15.87 -6.18
C ALA A 162 -7.41 -16.54 -5.12
N ASP A 163 -7.96 -17.49 -4.36
CA ASP A 163 -7.25 -18.32 -3.40
C ASP A 163 -6.40 -19.42 -4.06
N GLY A 164 -6.55 -19.65 -5.37
CA GLY A 164 -5.81 -20.64 -6.14
C GLY A 164 -6.35 -22.07 -6.08
N PHE A 165 -7.54 -22.28 -5.48
CA PHE A 165 -8.22 -23.57 -5.45
C PHE A 165 -8.91 -23.91 -6.78
N ARG A 166 -9.16 -22.90 -7.62
CA ARG A 166 -9.79 -23.04 -8.93
C ARG A 166 -9.02 -22.26 -10.00
N ARG A 167 -9.09 -22.70 -11.25
CA ARG A 167 -8.52 -21.96 -12.39
C ARG A 167 -9.58 -21.07 -13.02
N LEU A 168 -9.17 -19.87 -13.46
CA LEU A 168 -9.98 -19.05 -14.36
C LEU A 168 -10.37 -19.87 -15.59
N PRO A 169 -11.65 -19.83 -16.00
CA PRO A 169 -12.06 -20.35 -17.29
C PRO A 169 -11.19 -19.69 -18.36
N ARG A 170 -10.44 -20.48 -19.13
CA ARG A 170 -9.78 -19.94 -20.33
C ARG A 170 -10.86 -19.69 -21.36
N ASP A 171 -10.87 -18.49 -21.96
CA ASP A 171 -11.72 -18.21 -23.12
C ASP A 171 -11.47 -19.28 -24.17
N ARG A 172 -12.47 -20.15 -24.38
CA ARG A 172 -12.40 -21.23 -25.37
C ARG A 172 -12.61 -20.74 -26.81
N ASN A 173 -12.63 -19.43 -27.04
CA ASN A 173 -13.00 -18.82 -28.33
C ASN A 173 -11.88 -18.04 -29.05
N SER A 174 -10.60 -18.21 -28.71
CA SER A 174 -9.49 -17.55 -29.44
C SER A 174 -8.81 -18.39 -30.53
N THR A 175 -9.36 -19.54 -30.91
CA THR A 175 -8.90 -20.31 -32.07
C THR A 175 -10.05 -20.63 -33.02
N ALA A 176 -10.33 -19.70 -33.93
CA ALA A 176 -10.84 -19.95 -35.26
C ALA A 176 -10.56 -18.70 -36.12
N ALA A 177 -9.33 -18.62 -36.64
CA ALA A 177 -8.99 -17.86 -37.83
C ALA A 177 -8.61 -18.87 -38.91
#